data_AF-A0A243BGG4-F1
#
_entry.id   AF-A0A243BGG4-F1
#
_cell.length_a   1.000
_cell.length_b   1.000
_cell.length_c   1.000
_cell.angle_alpha   90.00
_cell.angle_beta   90.00
_cell.angle_gamma   90.00
#
_symmetry.space_group_name_H-M   'P 1'
#
loop_
_entity.id
_entity.type
_entity.pdbx_description
1 polymer ?
#
loop_
_entity_poly.entity_id
_entity_poly.type
_entity_poly.pdbx_seq_one_letter_code
_entity_poly.pdbx_strand_id
1 'polypeptide(L)' 'MKVMKQRKRTKLGRWLDKKGIEQKELQKAAQIGRTTCYRLCNDTQHIPSVPVIRAVVNAIKKIDPSAKSSDFFDV' A
#
# COMPACT_ATOMS: atom_id res chain seq x y z
N MET A 1 -8.76 25.13 -3.24
CA MET A 1 -8.69 23.68 -2.92
C MET A 1 -7.98 22.97 -4.07
N LYS A 2 -6.87 22.26 -3.81
CA LYS A 2 -6.13 21.54 -4.86
C LYS A 2 -6.99 20.35 -5.31
N VAL A 3 -7.55 20.42 -6.51
CA VAL A 3 -8.26 19.31 -7.14
C VAL A 3 -7.23 18.22 -7.43
N MET A 4 -7.17 17.20 -6.57
CA MET A 4 -6.38 16.00 -6.84
C MET A 4 -7.05 15.26 -8.00
N LYS A 5 -6.41 15.26 -9.18
CA LYS A 5 -6.68 14.31 -10.27
C LYS A 5 -6.89 12.93 -9.63
N GLN A 6 -8.07 12.31 -9.82
CA GLN A 6 -8.36 10.98 -9.27
C GLN A 6 -7.29 10.01 -9.77
N ARG A 7 -6.27 9.79 -8.95
CA ARG A 7 -5.23 8.80 -9.24
C ARG A 7 -5.91 7.45 -9.11
N LYS A 8 -5.69 6.56 -10.08
CA LYS A 8 -6.08 5.14 -9.91
C LYS A 8 -5.49 4.69 -8.57
N ARG A 9 -6.33 4.22 -7.65
CA ARG A 9 -5.90 3.72 -6.34
C ARG A 9 -6.15 2.23 -6.29
N THR A 10 -5.14 1.49 -5.86
CA THR A 10 -5.24 0.06 -5.54
C THR A 10 -6.04 -0.14 -4.24
N LYS A 11 -6.36 -1.39 -3.89
CA LYS A 11 -6.97 -1.72 -2.59
C LYS A 11 -6.13 -1.18 -1.43
N LEU A 12 -4.82 -1.38 -1.48
CA LEU A 12 -3.86 -0.81 -0.52
C LEU A 12 -3.91 0.72 -0.48
N GLY A 13 -3.84 1.37 -1.64
CA GLY A 13 -3.86 2.84 -1.72
C GLY A 13 -5.11 3.44 -1.09
N ARG A 14 -6.28 2.83 -1.34
CA ARG A 14 -7.56 3.25 -0.72
C ARG A 14 -7.58 3.01 0.79
N TRP A 15 -7.01 1.90 1.25
CA TRP A 15 -6.94 1.61 2.68
C TRP A 15 -6.08 2.63 3.43
N LEU A 16 -4.93 3.01 2.87
CA LEU A 16 -4.08 4.08 3.41
C LEU A 16 -4.83 5.41 3.50
N ASP A 17 -5.51 5.80 2.42
CA ASP A 17 -6.28 7.04 2.39
C ASP A 17 -7.39 7.03 3.47
N LYS A 18 -8.08 5.88 3.66
CA LYS A 18 -9.11 5.71 4.72
C LYS A 18 -8.54 5.79 6.14
N LYS A 19 -7.32 5.32 6.36
CA LYS A 19 -6.63 5.36 7.67
C LYS A 19 -5.87 6.67 7.89
N GLY A 20 -5.81 7.57 6.91
CA GLY A 20 -5.01 8.80 6.98
C GLY A 20 -3.50 8.54 6.99
N ILE A 21 -3.04 7.41 6.44
CA ILE A 21 -1.62 7.03 6.43
C ILE A 21 -0.97 7.49 5.13
N GLU A 22 0.14 8.22 5.23
CA GLU A 22 0.89 8.63 4.04
C GLU A 22 1.70 7.46 3.44
N GLN A 23 1.87 7.45 2.11
CA GLN A 23 2.70 6.45 1.41
C GLN A 23 4.15 6.44 1.92
N LYS A 24 4.69 7.60 2.35
CA LYS A 24 6.03 7.72 2.92
C LYS A 24 6.17 6.98 4.25
N GLU A 25 5.11 6.95 5.05
CA GLU A 25 5.11 6.24 6.33
C GLU A 25 5.06 4.73 6.11
N LEU A 26 4.20 4.26 5.19
CA LEU A 26 4.20 2.86 4.78
C LEU A 26 5.56 2.45 4.18
N GLN A 27 6.15 3.29 3.33
CA GLN A 27 7.44 3.04 2.69
C GLN A 27 8.53 2.76 3.75
N LYS A 28 8.63 3.61 4.77
CA LYS A 28 9.61 3.45 5.86
C LYS A 28 9.30 2.19 6.67
N ALA A 29 8.04 1.98 7.06
CA ALA A 29 7.65 0.85 7.90
C ALA A 29 7.85 -0.50 7.21
N ALA A 30 7.62 -0.57 5.90
CA ALA A 30 7.81 -1.77 5.08
C ALA A 30 9.23 -1.90 4.49
N GLN A 31 10.09 -0.88 4.68
CA GLN A 31 11.46 -0.82 4.14
C GLN A 31 11.53 -1.11 2.62
N ILE A 32 10.59 -0.55 1.85
CA ILE A 32 10.54 -0.70 0.39
C ILE A 32 10.97 0.58 -0.33
N GLY A 33 11.37 0.44 -1.59
CA GLY A 33 11.70 1.58 -2.44
C GLY A 33 10.49 2.48 -2.73
N ARG A 34 10.73 3.78 -2.90
CA ARG A 34 9.70 4.78 -3.23
C ARG A 34 8.89 4.39 -4.46
N THR A 35 9.55 3.93 -5.53
CA THR A 35 8.90 3.51 -6.78
C THR A 35 7.98 2.32 -6.57
N THR A 36 8.43 1.33 -5.78
CA THR A 36 7.63 0.16 -5.41
C THR A 36 6.40 0.59 -4.61
N CYS A 37 6.57 1.40 -3.57
CA CYS A 37 5.45 1.91 -2.77
C CYS A 37 4.44 2.69 -3.64
N TYR A 38 4.93 3.54 -4.53
CA TYR A 38 4.10 4.29 -5.46
C TYR A 38 3.28 3.35 -6.37
N ARG A 39 3.91 2.33 -6.98
CA ARG A 39 3.19 1.37 -7.82
C ARG A 39 2.16 0.59 -7.00
N LEU A 40 2.53 0.10 -5.82
CA LEU A 40 1.61 -0.63 -4.94
C LEU A 40 0.37 0.17 -4.56
N CYS A 41 0.46 1.50 -4.46
CA CYS A 41 -0.67 2.36 -4.09
C CYS A 41 -1.48 2.87 -5.29
N ASN A 42 -0.89 2.93 -6.49
CA ASN A 42 -1.46 3.64 -7.63
C ASN A 42 -1.60 2.83 -8.93
N ASP A 43 -0.96 1.66 -9.02
CA ASP A 43 -0.95 0.82 -10.21
C ASP A 43 -1.68 -0.50 -9.94
N THR A 44 -2.90 -0.62 -10.46
CA THR A 44 -3.76 -1.81 -10.31
C THR A 44 -3.33 -2.98 -11.19
N GLN A 45 -2.33 -2.81 -12.05
CA GLN A 45 -1.78 -3.87 -12.91
C GLN A 45 -0.43 -4.36 -12.39
N HIS A 46 0.15 -3.66 -11.41
CA HIS A 46 1.40 -4.07 -10.82
C HIS A 46 1.19 -5.29 -9.91
N ILE A 47 1.85 -6.40 -10.26
CA ILE A 47 1.91 -7.60 -9.43
C ILE A 47 3.22 -7.55 -8.62
N PRO A 48 3.15 -7.34 -7.29
CA PRO A 48 4.34 -7.35 -6.45
C PRO A 48 4.89 -8.76 -6.24
N SER A 49 6.18 -8.86 -5.93
CA SER A 49 6.79 -10.12 -5.52
C SER A 49 6.36 -10.52 -4.10
N VAL A 50 6.42 -11.82 -3.79
CA VAL A 50 6.08 -12.36 -2.47
C VAL A 50 6.83 -11.69 -1.31
N PRO A 51 8.16 -11.40 -1.41
CA PRO A 51 8.87 -10.67 -0.35
C PRO A 51 8.30 -9.28 -0.09
N VAL A 52 7.90 -8.55 -1.14
CA VAL A 52 7.30 -7.21 -1.02
C VAL A 52 5.94 -7.30 -0.35
N ILE A 53 5.11 -8.28 -0.73
CA ILE A 53 3.81 -8.53 -0.08
C ILE A 53 4.01 -8.79 1.42
N ARG A 54 4.95 -9.67 1.79
CA ARG A 54 5.24 -9.98 3.20
C ARG A 54 5.68 -8.75 3.97
N ALA A 55 6.59 -7.95 3.41
CA ALA A 55 7.08 -6.72 4.05
C ALA A 55 5.94 -5.72 4.30
N VAL A 56 5.07 -5.50 3.31
CA VAL A 56 3.93 -4.59 3.41
C VAL A 56 2.89 -5.09 4.41
N VAL A 57 2.51 -6.36 4.36
CA VAL A 57 1.53 -6.93 5.29
C VAL A 57 2.05 -6.90 6.73
N ASN A 58 3.33 -7.20 6.95
CA ASN A 58 3.93 -7.11 8.28
C ASN A 58 3.95 -5.66 8.81
N ALA A 59 4.21 -4.67 7.95
CA ALA A 59 4.13 -3.27 8.32
C ALA A 59 2.69 -2.86 8.68
N ILE A 60 1.71 -3.28 7.88
CA ILE A 60 0.29 -3.02 8.13
C ILE A 60 -0.19 -3.67 9.42
N LYS A 61 0.26 -4.91 9.73
CA LYS A 61 -0.12 -5.63 10.94
C LYS A 61 0.30 -4.96 12.25
N LYS A 62 1.30 -4.07 12.21
CA LYS A 62 1.66 -3.23 13.36
C LYS A 62 0.60 -2.16 13.67
N ILE A 63 -0.23 -1.83 12.68
CA ILE A 63 -1.29 -0.82 12.75
C ILE A 63 -2.65 -1.51 12.89
N ASP A 64 -2.86 -2.59 12.14
CA ASP A 64 -4.08 -3.39 12.13
C ASP A 64 -3.73 -4.89 12.13
N PRO A 65 -3.65 -5.53 13.31
CA PRO A 65 -3.25 -6.94 13.45
C PRO A 65 -4.14 -7.92 12.68
N SER A 66 -5.38 -7.53 12.36
CA SER A 66 -6.34 -8.37 11.65
C SER A 66 -6.11 -8.44 10.13
N ALA A 67 -5.26 -7.54 9.60
CA ALA A 67 -5.06 -7.38 8.18
C ALA A 67 -4.44 -8.62 7.50
N LYS A 68 -4.99 -9.00 6.35
CA LYS A 68 -4.57 -10.13 5.52
C LYS A 68 -4.02 -9.64 4.18
N SER A 69 -3.17 -10.45 3.54
CA SER A 69 -2.63 -10.12 2.21
C SER A 69 -3.73 -9.94 1.17
N SER A 70 -4.78 -10.75 1.22
CA SER A 70 -5.93 -10.73 0.30
C SER A 70 -6.77 -9.45 0.39
N ASP A 71 -6.65 -8.69 1.47
CA ASP A 71 -7.33 -7.39 1.61
C ASP A 71 -6.71 -6.34 0.67
N PHE A 72 -5.46 -6.55 0.26
CA PHE A 72 -4.66 -5.57 -0.47
C PHE A 72 -4.19 -6.04 -1.84
N PHE A 73 -3.95 -7.34 -1.99
CA PHE A 73 -3.35 -7.95 -3.17
C PHE A 73 -4.24 -9.09 -3.66
N ASP A 74 -4.49 -9.13 -4.96
CA ASP A 74 -5.13 -10.26 -5.63
C ASP A 74 -4.01 -11.24 -6.01
N VAL A 75 -3.78 -12.26 -5.17
CA VAL A 75 -2.75 -13.30 -5.30
C VAL A 75 -3.33 -14.69 -5.24
#